data_AF-A0A5S9NZX4-F1
#
_entry.id   AF-A0A5S9NZX4-F1
#
_cell.length_a   1.000
_cell.length_b   1.000
_cell.length_c   1.000
_cell.angle_alpha   90.00
_cell.angle_beta   90.00
_cell.angle_gamma   90.00
#
_symmetry.space_group_name_H-M   'P 1'
#
loop_
_entity.id
_entity.type
_entity.pdbx_description
1 polymer ?
#
loop_
_entity_poly.entity_id
_entity_poly.type
_entity_poly.pdbx_seq_one_letter_code
_entity_poly.pdbx_strand_id
1 'polypeptide(L)'
;MKVSNIEKEYWDALERLKSGKSKIVDTRSTRFKFTKDAVGREAGRGKGYVRHQRYPELCLAISDAETCRQQNSPATPSATAKIEQQKALKNKARDDYSRLKDEYDLLMIEYLNVVRRNFELETGLVDSTNVNLIRLPNAR
;
A
#
# COMPACT_ATOMS: atom_id res chain seq x y z
N MET A 1 -5.54 0.80 49.82
CA MET A 1 -6.65 0.01 49.26
C MET A 1 -6.14 -1.40 48.96
N LYS A 2 -6.77 -2.47 49.46
CA LYS A 2 -6.34 -3.84 49.17
C LYS A 2 -6.85 -4.24 47.79
N VAL A 3 -5.99 -4.10 46.78
CA VAL A 3 -6.23 -4.59 45.42
C VAL A 3 -6.43 -6.11 45.50
N SER A 4 -7.54 -6.60 44.94
CA SER A 4 -7.83 -8.04 44.92
C SER A 4 -6.72 -8.79 44.18
N ASN A 5 -6.38 -10.01 44.59
CA ASN A 5 -5.39 -10.83 43.88
C ASN A 5 -5.74 -10.98 42.39
N ILE A 6 -7.05 -11.06 42.09
CA ILE A 6 -7.58 -11.13 40.72
C ILE A 6 -7.28 -9.85 39.93
N GLU A 7 -7.38 -8.70 40.58
CA GLU A 7 -7.12 -7.42 39.95
C GLU A 7 -5.63 -7.25 39.64
N LYS A 8 -4.76 -7.69 40.56
CA LYS A 8 -3.31 -7.75 40.32
C LYS A 8 -2.95 -8.62 39.12
N GLU A 9 -3.55 -9.80 39.00
CA GLU A 9 -3.33 -10.69 37.85
C GLU A 9 -3.67 -10.01 36.50
N TYR A 10 -4.72 -9.18 36.48
CA TYR A 10 -5.07 -8.43 35.27
C TYR A 10 -4.10 -7.28 34.98
N TRP A 11 -3.63 -6.57 36.01
CA TRP A 11 -2.59 -5.55 35.85
C TRP A 11 -1.27 -6.16 35.35
N ASP A 12 -0.85 -7.28 35.94
CA ASP A 12 0.34 -8.02 35.50
C ASP A 12 0.19 -8.55 34.07
N ALA A 13 -1.02 -8.95 33.67
CA ALA A 13 -1.31 -9.33 32.29
C ALA A 13 -1.19 -8.14 31.33
N LEU A 14 -1.71 -6.96 31.70
CA LEU A 14 -1.59 -5.75 30.88
C LEU A 14 -0.13 -5.34 30.68
N GLU A 15 0.69 -5.39 31.73
CA GLU A 15 2.12 -5.05 31.65
C GLU A 15 2.92 -6.07 30.81
N ARG A 16 2.56 -7.37 30.87
CA ARG A 16 3.12 -8.38 29.96
C ARG A 16 2.78 -8.10 28.50
N LEU A 17 1.55 -7.68 28.20
CA LEU A 17 1.15 -7.33 26.84
C LEU A 17 1.89 -6.08 26.33
N LYS A 18 2.06 -5.05 27.18
CA LYS A 18 2.80 -3.83 26.83
C LYS A 18 4.29 -4.11 26.55
N SER A 19 4.90 -4.97 27.37
CA SER A 19 6.31 -5.35 27.23
C SER A 19 6.60 -6.40 26.15
N GLY A 20 5.56 -6.90 25.47
CA GLY A 20 5.70 -7.96 24.45
C GLY A 20 6.08 -9.33 25.02
N LYS A 21 6.04 -9.51 26.34
CA LYS A 21 6.33 -10.77 27.05
C LYS A 21 5.04 -11.55 27.33
N SER A 22 4.15 -11.59 26.35
CA SER A 22 2.89 -12.30 26.46
C SER A 22 3.10 -13.82 26.49
N LYS A 23 2.30 -14.52 27.28
CA LYS A 23 2.36 -15.97 27.48
C LYS A 23 1.29 -16.70 26.69
N ILE A 24 0.10 -16.10 26.57
CA ILE A 24 -1.08 -16.75 25.98
C ILE A 24 -1.50 -16.04 24.71
N VAL A 25 -1.54 -14.71 24.71
CA VAL A 25 -1.97 -13.94 23.55
C VAL A 25 -0.78 -13.66 22.62
N ASP A 26 -0.95 -13.91 21.33
CA ASP A 26 0.06 -13.55 20.34
C ASP A 26 0.04 -12.03 20.09
N THR A 27 1.04 -11.35 20.63
CA THR A 27 1.26 -9.90 20.47
C THR A 27 1.99 -9.55 19.18
N ARG A 28 2.58 -10.53 18.48
CA ARG A 28 3.28 -10.31 17.20
C ARG A 28 2.33 -10.24 16.01
N SER A 29 1.09 -10.70 16.19
CA SER A 29 0.07 -10.62 15.15
C SER A 29 -0.26 -9.16 14.82
N THR A 30 -0.28 -8.83 13.53
CA THR A 30 -0.72 -7.52 13.02
C THR A 30 -2.19 -7.21 13.36
N ARG A 31 -2.98 -8.21 13.78
CA ARG A 31 -4.37 -8.03 14.21
C ARG A 31 -4.52 -7.82 15.72
N PHE A 32 -3.43 -7.90 16.48
CA PHE A 32 -3.48 -7.78 17.93
C PHE A 32 -4.00 -6.41 18.36
N LYS A 33 -4.90 -6.41 19.34
CA LYS A 33 -5.46 -5.23 19.98
C LYS A 33 -5.46 -5.39 21.50
N PHE A 34 -5.14 -4.33 22.22
CA PHE A 34 -5.32 -4.24 23.66
C PHE A 34 -6.82 -4.12 23.95
N THR A 35 -7.46 -5.26 24.17
CA THR A 35 -8.88 -5.32 24.54
C THR A 35 -9.06 -5.94 25.92
N LYS A 36 -10.22 -5.68 26.53
CA LYS A 36 -10.64 -6.30 27.81
C LYS A 36 -10.57 -7.83 27.75
N ASP A 37 -10.84 -8.41 26.58
CA ASP A 37 -10.77 -9.85 26.33
C ASP A 37 -9.32 -10.33 26.19
N ALA A 38 -8.45 -9.55 25.53
CA ALA A 38 -7.05 -9.88 25.39
C ALA A 38 -6.35 -9.92 26.75
N VAL A 39 -6.59 -8.92 27.61
CA VAL A 39 -6.08 -8.91 28.99
C VAL A 39 -6.66 -10.06 29.80
N GLY A 40 -7.97 -10.34 29.66
CA GLY A 40 -8.62 -11.45 30.35
C GLY A 40 -8.02 -12.81 29.98
N ARG A 41 -7.75 -13.02 28.68
CA ARG A 41 -7.11 -14.23 28.17
C ARG A 41 -5.66 -14.35 28.65
N GLU A 42 -4.90 -13.26 28.65
CA GLU A 42 -3.50 -13.24 29.11
C GLU A 42 -3.36 -13.45 30.63
N ALA A 43 -4.38 -13.08 31.40
CA ALA A 43 -4.51 -13.39 32.83
C ALA A 43 -4.94 -14.85 33.09
N GLY A 44 -5.07 -15.70 32.05
CA GLY A 44 -5.41 -17.11 32.19
C GLY A 44 -6.90 -17.38 32.41
N ARG A 45 -7.78 -16.41 32.16
CA ARG A 45 -9.24 -16.56 32.40
C ARG A 45 -10.01 -17.19 31.23
N GLY A 46 -9.31 -17.80 30.27
CA GLY A 46 -9.93 -18.48 29.12
C GLY A 46 -10.76 -17.53 28.25
N LYS A 47 -12.09 -17.71 28.23
CA LYS A 47 -13.06 -16.82 27.55
C LYS A 47 -13.49 -15.61 28.41
N GLY A 48 -12.83 -15.40 29.56
CA GLY A 48 -13.12 -14.30 30.47
C GLY A 48 -12.70 -12.94 29.93
N TYR A 49 -13.49 -11.91 30.24
CA TYR A 49 -13.23 -10.51 29.91
C TYR A 49 -13.17 -9.66 31.18
N VAL A 50 -12.40 -8.57 31.14
CA VAL A 50 -12.34 -7.60 32.23
C VAL A 50 -13.65 -6.80 32.30
N ARG A 51 -14.41 -6.96 33.39
CA ARG A 51 -15.69 -6.27 33.60
C ARG A 51 -15.48 -4.82 34.03
N HIS A 52 -16.02 -3.89 33.26
CA HIS A 52 -15.88 -2.45 33.52
C HIS A 52 -16.43 -2.02 34.89
N GLN A 53 -17.60 -2.54 35.28
CA GLN A 53 -18.22 -2.24 36.58
C GLN A 53 -17.35 -2.61 37.78
N ARG A 54 -16.45 -3.59 37.62
CA ARG A 54 -15.59 -4.09 38.71
C ARG A 54 -14.21 -3.45 38.68
N TYR A 55 -13.68 -3.18 37.50
CA TYR A 55 -12.32 -2.65 37.31
C TYR A 55 -12.34 -1.47 36.32
N PRO A 56 -12.89 -0.31 36.71
CA PRO A 56 -13.03 0.84 35.83
C PRO A 56 -11.66 1.41 35.43
N GLU A 57 -10.75 1.58 36.39
CA GLU A 57 -9.40 2.12 36.16
C GLU A 57 -8.57 1.27 35.21
N LEU A 58 -8.62 -0.06 35.40
CA LEU A 58 -7.96 -1.00 34.51
C LEU A 58 -8.52 -0.92 33.08
N CYS A 59 -9.83 -0.74 32.93
CA CYS A 59 -10.43 -0.59 31.59
C CYS A 59 -9.96 0.68 30.88
N LEU A 60 -9.74 1.77 31.63
CA LEU A 60 -9.16 3.01 31.10
C LEU A 60 -7.71 2.76 30.66
N ALA A 61 -6.89 2.14 31.52
CA ALA A 61 -5.52 1.82 31.19
C ALA A 61 -5.36 0.89 29.96
N ILE A 62 -6.31 -0.02 29.75
CA ILE A 62 -6.38 -0.85 28.54
C ILE A 62 -6.68 0.00 27.30
N SER A 63 -7.63 0.93 27.42
CA SER A 63 -7.97 1.85 26.34
C SER A 63 -6.79 2.75 25.99
N ASP A 64 -6.07 3.25 26.99
CA ASP A 64 -4.89 4.08 26.80
C ASP A 64 -3.74 3.30 26.15
N ALA A 65 -3.55 2.03 26.53
CA ALA A 65 -2.57 1.17 25.87
C ALA A 65 -2.91 0.93 24.39
N GLU A 66 -4.21 0.81 24.05
CA GLU A 66 -4.68 0.69 22.67
C GLU A 66 -4.41 1.97 21.86
N THR A 67 -4.73 3.14 22.41
CA THR A 67 -4.50 4.43 21.73
C THR A 67 -3.00 4.67 21.50
N CYS A 68 -2.16 4.38 22.50
CA CYS A 68 -0.70 4.42 22.33
C CYS A 68 -0.21 3.46 21.24
N ARG A 69 -0.74 2.23 21.14
CA ARG A 69 -0.36 1.31 20.05
C ARG A 69 -0.75 1.85 18.67
N GLN A 70 -1.93 2.49 18.56
CA GLN A 70 -2.41 3.05 17.30
C GLN A 70 -1.58 4.26 16.86
N GLN A 71 -1.16 5.11 17.80
CA GLN A 71 -0.28 6.26 17.52
C GLN A 71 1.14 5.83 17.13
N ASN A 72 1.65 4.76 17.76
CA ASN A 72 3.00 4.24 17.51
C ASN A 72 3.06 3.27 16.32
N SER A 73 1.93 2.81 15.80
CA SER A 73 1.89 2.03 14.56
C SER A 73 2.17 2.95 13.37
N PRO A 74 3.08 2.59 12.45
CA PRO A 74 3.27 3.36 11.22
C PRO A 74 1.91 3.46 10.51
N ALA A 75 1.49 4.68 10.21
CA ALA A 75 0.21 4.96 9.57
C ALA A 75 0.08 4.06 8.34
N THR A 76 -0.72 3.01 8.44
CA THR A 76 -0.98 2.16 7.28
C THR A 76 -1.68 3.06 6.29
N PRO A 77 -1.14 3.26 5.07
CA PRO A 77 -1.75 4.18 4.13
C PRO A 77 -3.20 3.75 3.94
N SER A 78 -4.11 4.69 4.20
CA SER A 78 -5.55 4.48 4.09
C SER A 78 -5.85 3.77 2.78
N ALA A 79 -6.86 2.90 2.77
CA ALA A 79 -7.30 2.22 1.55
C ALA A 79 -7.52 3.24 0.40
N THR A 80 -7.97 4.45 0.72
CA THR A 80 -8.12 5.57 -0.23
C THR A 80 -6.79 6.02 -0.85
N ALA A 81 -5.75 6.21 -0.04
CA ALA A 81 -4.42 6.61 -0.51
C ALA A 81 -3.79 5.54 -1.42
N LYS A 82 -3.99 4.25 -1.09
CA LYS A 82 -3.53 3.14 -1.96
C LYS A 82 -4.24 3.14 -3.31
N ILE A 83 -5.55 3.40 -3.32
CA ILE A 83 -6.35 3.47 -4.56
C ILE A 83 -5.91 4.65 -5.42
N GLU A 84 -5.67 5.82 -4.84
CA GLU A 84 -5.20 7.00 -5.57
C GLU A 84 -3.81 6.77 -6.18
N GLN A 85 -2.89 6.17 -5.42
CA GLN A 85 -1.57 5.81 -5.94
C GLN A 85 -1.67 4.83 -7.12
N GLN A 86 -2.53 3.82 -7.04
CA GLN A 86 -2.74 2.88 -8.15
C GLN A 86 -3.35 3.55 -9.38
N LYS A 87 -4.29 4.49 -9.20
CA LYS A 87 -4.85 5.27 -10.32
C LYS A 87 -3.77 6.11 -11.01
N ALA A 88 -2.92 6.78 -10.23
CA ALA A 88 -1.82 7.58 -10.77
C ALA A 88 -0.84 6.73 -11.60
N LEU A 89 -0.46 5.56 -11.08
CA LEU A 89 0.40 4.61 -11.80
C LEU A 89 -0.24 4.10 -13.10
N LYS A 90 -1.54 3.78 -13.07
CA LYS A 90 -2.27 3.35 -14.27
C LYS A 90 -2.30 4.44 -15.34
N ASN A 91 -2.59 5.68 -14.96
CA ASN A 91 -2.63 6.80 -15.89
C ASN A 91 -1.25 7.05 -16.50
N LYS A 92 -0.20 7.06 -15.68
CA LYS A 92 1.18 7.19 -16.17
C LYS A 92 1.54 6.11 -17.19
N ALA A 93 1.26 4.85 -16.89
CA ALA A 93 1.54 3.74 -17.80
C ALA A 93 0.76 3.85 -19.13
N ARG A 94 -0.48 4.36 -19.09
CA ARG A 94 -1.27 4.62 -20.29
C ARG A 94 -0.67 5.73 -21.14
N ASP A 95 -0.24 6.83 -20.51
CA ASP A 95 0.36 7.97 -21.20
C ASP A 95 1.71 7.58 -21.84
N ASP A 96 2.54 6.84 -21.10
CA ASP A 96 3.81 6.30 -21.59
C ASP A 96 3.58 5.37 -22.80
N TYR A 97 2.56 4.50 -22.75
CA TYR A 97 2.21 3.63 -23.88
C TYR A 97 1.74 4.44 -25.10
N SER A 98 0.92 5.47 -24.91
CA SER A 98 0.44 6.30 -26.02
C SER A 98 1.60 6.98 -26.73
N ARG A 99 2.53 7.57 -25.97
CA ARG A 99 3.72 8.23 -26.54
C ARG A 99 4.59 7.25 -27.32
N LEU A 100 4.85 6.08 -26.74
CA LEU A 100 5.65 5.05 -27.41
C LEU A 100 5.00 4.59 -28.72
N LYS A 101 3.67 4.47 -28.73
CA LYS A 101 2.93 4.12 -29.95
C LYS A 101 3.07 5.21 -31.02
N ASP A 102 2.94 6.48 -30.65
CA ASP A 102 3.06 7.59 -31.58
C ASP A 102 4.47 7.68 -32.17
N GLU A 103 5.51 7.49 -31.34
CA GLU A 103 6.91 7.40 -31.79
C GLU A 103 7.16 6.21 -32.72
N TYR A 104 6.57 5.05 -32.41
CA TYR A 104 6.66 3.87 -33.26
C TYR A 104 5.98 4.08 -34.61
N ASP A 105 4.80 4.69 -34.64
CA ASP A 105 4.07 4.97 -35.88
C ASP A 105 4.87 5.95 -36.77
N LEU A 106 5.51 6.96 -36.17
CA LEU A 106 6.42 7.87 -36.89
C LEU A 106 7.63 7.13 -37.48
N LEU A 107 8.29 6.31 -36.67
CA LEU A 107 9.43 5.51 -37.11
C LEU A 107 9.06 4.58 -38.28
N MET A 108 7.87 3.98 -38.23
CA MET A 108 7.38 3.10 -39.29
C MET A 108 7.18 3.86 -40.61
N ILE A 109 6.64 5.08 -40.54
CA ILE A 109 6.48 5.94 -41.72
C ILE A 109 7.85 6.29 -42.32
N GLU A 110 8.83 6.66 -41.48
CA GLU A 110 10.19 6.95 -41.94
C GLU A 110 10.86 5.72 -42.55
N TYR A 111 10.70 4.55 -41.93
CA TYR A 111 11.21 3.28 -42.45
C TYR A 111 10.64 2.96 -43.84
N LEU A 112 9.32 3.10 -44.01
CA LEU A 112 8.68 2.89 -45.32
C LEU A 112 9.19 3.88 -46.38
N ASN A 113 9.42 5.14 -46.01
CA ASN A 113 10.01 6.12 -46.92
C ASN A 113 11.43 5.72 -47.37
N VAL A 114 12.26 5.22 -46.45
CA VAL A 114 13.61 4.74 -46.75
C VAL A 114 13.56 3.51 -47.65
N VAL A 115 12.73 2.53 -47.34
CA VAL A 115 12.56 1.32 -48.15
C VAL A 115 12.11 1.68 -49.58
N ARG A 116 11.11 2.55 -49.71
CA ARG A 116 10.64 3.05 -51.01
C ARG A 116 11.77 3.72 -51.79
N ARG A 117 12.54 4.59 -51.13
CA ARG A 117 13.63 5.31 -51.80
C ARG A 117 14.76 4.38 -52.25
N ASN A 118 15.12 3.40 -51.43
CA ASN A 118 16.12 2.40 -51.80
C ASN A 118 15.67 1.58 -53.01
N PHE A 119 14.40 1.17 -53.04
CA PHE A 119 13.84 0.44 -54.19
C PHE A 119 13.89 1.26 -55.49
N GLU A 120 13.52 2.55 -55.44
CA GLU A 120 13.63 3.46 -56.60
C GLU A 120 15.08 3.59 -57.10
N LEU A 121 16.04 3.67 -56.18
CA LEU A 121 17.47 3.78 -56.51
C LEU A 121 18.00 2.49 -57.15
N GLU A 122 17.61 1.32 -56.63
CA GLU A 122 18.04 0.01 -57.16
C GLU A 122 17.45 -0.30 -58.54
N THR A 123 16.21 0.14 -58.80
CA THR A 123 15.49 -0.15 -60.06
C THR A 123 15.79 0.88 -61.17
N GLY A 124 16.48 1.98 -60.87
CA GLY A 124 16.75 3.04 -61.82
C GLY A 124 15.51 3.87 -62.21
N LEU A 125 14.36 3.61 -61.59
CA LEU A 125 13.15 4.44 -61.65
C LEU A 125 13.35 5.67 -60.76
N VAL A 126 14.30 6.54 -61.12
CA VAL A 126 14.30 7.89 -60.58
C VAL A 126 13.21 8.64 -61.34
N ASP A 127 11.97 8.59 -60.84
CA ASP A 127 10.90 9.49 -61.27
C ASP A 127 11.36 10.92 -60.96
N SER A 128 12.08 11.51 -61.92
CA SER A 128 12.40 12.91 -61.96
C SER A 128 11.07 13.67 -61.99
N THR A 129 10.88 14.55 -61.01
CA THR A 129 9.74 15.43 -60.75
C THR A 129 8.63 14.89 -59.82
N ASN A 130 8.53 15.53 -58.65
CA ASN A 130 7.41 15.51 -57.69
C ASN A 130 7.32 14.38 -56.65
N VAL A 131 8.39 14.13 -55.89
CA VAL A 131 8.28 13.35 -54.64
C VAL A 131 7.78 14.26 -53.52
N ASN A 132 6.48 14.23 -53.22
CA ASN A 132 5.94 14.80 -51.99
C ASN A 132 6.32 13.90 -50.81
N LEU A 133 7.47 14.16 -50.21
CA LEU A 133 7.84 13.60 -48.92
C LEU A 133 6.75 13.96 -47.91
N ILE A 134 6.10 12.95 -47.31
CA ILE A 134 5.22 13.17 -46.17
C ILE A 134 6.13 13.54 -44.99
N ARG A 135 6.41 14.83 -44.85
CA ARG A 135 7.09 15.40 -43.69
C ARG A 135 6.03 15.70 -42.64
N LEU A 136 5.92 14.85 -41.62
CA LEU A 136 5.22 15.21 -40.41
C LEU A 136 6.07 16.23 -39.65
N PRO A 137 5.49 17.36 -39.21
CA PRO A 137 6.22 18.32 -38.40
C PRO A 137 6.61 17.65 -37.08
N ASN A 138 7.92 17.62 -36.79
CA ASN A 138 8.42 17.30 -35.46
C ASN A 138 8.00 18.43 -34.52
N ALA A 139 6.84 18.28 -33.87
CA ALA A 139 6.47 19.10 -32.73
C ALA A 139 7.42 18.73 -31.58
N ARG A 140 8.39 19.60 -31.31
CA ARG A 140 9.27 19.56 -30.13
C ARG A 140 8.54 20.10 -28.91
#